data_AF-A0A7D5RWH1-F1
#
_entry.id   AF-A0A7D5RWH1-F1
#
_cell.length_a   1.000
_cell.length_b   1.000
_cell.length_c   1.000
_cell.angle_alpha   90.00
_cell.angle_beta   90.00
_cell.angle_gamma   90.00
#
_symmetry.space_group_name_H-M   'P 1'
#
loop_
_entity.id
_entity.type
_entity.pdbx_description
1 polymer ?
#
loop_
_entity_poly.entity_id
_entity_poly.type
_entity_poly.pdbx_seq_one_letter_code
_entity_poly.pdbx_strand_id
1 'polypeptide(L)'
;MIAIAFDTLKLARRLEAAGFPPRQAADTTQALAESLGEVSGLATKQDLEAMELALRADISDLRSKLETDIGAFRSDVEHEITGLRSELKGDIASLRSEVKGDIAGLRSELKGDIAELRSELKSDMAGLRSELKSDMAGLRAEMRGEFNLHLRWIVGTIIATAALAVTAMKLLP
;
A
#
# COMPACT_ATOMS: atom_id res chain seq x y z
N MET A 1 66.02 -14.76 17.45
CA MET A 1 66.78 -15.72 16.63
C MET A 1 67.62 -16.58 17.56
N ILE A 2 67.13 -17.77 17.94
CA ILE A 2 67.97 -18.73 18.68
C ILE A 2 68.90 -19.32 17.64
N ALA A 3 70.10 -18.75 17.51
CA ALA A 3 71.16 -19.38 16.74
C ALA A 3 71.47 -20.73 17.40
N ILE A 4 71.13 -21.83 16.74
CA ILE A 4 71.61 -23.15 17.16
C ILE A 4 73.11 -23.10 16.94
N ALA A 5 73.88 -22.85 18.00
CA ALA A 5 75.33 -22.81 17.94
C ALA A 5 75.84 -24.22 17.64
N PHE A 6 76.06 -24.51 16.36
CA PHE A 6 76.63 -25.76 15.90
C PHE A 6 78.15 -25.68 15.96
N ASP A 7 78.73 -26.33 16.97
CA ASP A 7 80.18 -26.36 17.18
C ASP A 7 80.83 -27.35 16.19
N THR A 8 81.16 -26.83 15.01
CA THR A 8 81.81 -27.57 13.92
C THR A 8 83.16 -28.15 14.35
N LEU A 9 83.93 -27.44 15.17
CA LEU A 9 85.24 -27.90 15.62
C LEU A 9 85.12 -29.11 16.57
N LYS A 10 84.14 -29.07 17.49
CA LYS A 10 83.87 -30.18 18.41
C LYS A 10 83.33 -31.41 17.69
N LEU A 11 82.55 -31.24 16.63
CA LEU A 11 82.05 -32.35 15.82
C LEU A 11 83.16 -32.98 14.96
N ALA A 12 83.99 -32.17 14.29
CA ALA A 12 85.13 -32.66 13.50
C ALA A 12 86.08 -33.50 14.36
N ARG A 13 86.43 -33.02 15.57
CA ARG A 13 87.26 -33.78 16.54
C ARG A 13 86.64 -35.10 16.99
N ARG A 14 85.30 -35.15 17.11
CA ARG A 14 84.59 -36.39 17.45
C ARG A 14 84.60 -37.40 16.31
N LEU A 15 84.49 -36.94 15.07
CA LEU A 15 84.58 -37.80 13.88
C LEU A 15 86.00 -38.36 13.73
N GLU A 16 87.04 -37.54 13.94
CA GLU A 16 88.43 -38.00 13.96
C GLU A 16 88.67 -39.05 15.06
N ALA A 17 88.17 -38.81 16.28
CA ALA A 17 88.26 -39.77 17.38
C ALA A 17 87.48 -41.08 17.12
N ALA A 18 86.48 -41.06 16.23
CA ALA A 18 85.74 -42.23 15.78
C ALA A 18 86.41 -42.97 14.60
N GLY A 19 87.60 -42.51 14.16
CA GLY A 19 88.40 -43.16 13.12
C GLY A 19 88.23 -42.57 11.71
N PHE A 20 87.52 -41.45 11.55
CA PHE A 20 87.46 -40.77 10.25
C PHE A 20 88.79 -40.04 9.97
N PRO A 21 89.31 -40.06 8.72
CA PRO A 21 90.45 -39.25 8.33
C PRO A 21 90.19 -37.75 8.54
N PRO A 22 91.21 -36.95 8.93
CA PRO A 22 91.03 -35.53 9.26
C PRO A 22 90.36 -34.70 8.16
N ARG A 23 90.69 -34.96 6.89
CA ARG A 23 90.05 -34.28 5.75
C ARG A 23 88.56 -34.63 5.61
N GLN A 24 88.21 -35.91 5.71
CA GLN A 24 86.81 -36.33 5.63
C GLN A 24 85.99 -35.81 6.82
N ALA A 25 86.57 -35.79 8.03
CA ALA A 25 85.94 -35.18 9.20
C ALA A 25 85.68 -33.67 8.98
N ALA A 26 86.66 -32.93 8.45
CA ALA A 26 86.47 -31.51 8.14
C ALA A 26 85.39 -31.28 7.07
N ASP A 27 85.47 -31.98 5.93
CA ASP A 27 84.57 -31.79 4.79
C ASP A 27 83.12 -32.15 5.14
N THR A 28 82.91 -33.24 5.88
CA THR A 28 81.56 -33.65 6.33
C THR A 28 80.97 -32.65 7.32
N THR A 29 81.78 -32.11 8.22
CA THR A 29 81.31 -31.12 9.20
C THR A 29 80.99 -29.78 8.53
N GLN A 30 81.76 -29.40 7.51
CA GLN A 30 81.52 -28.20 6.71
C GLN A 30 80.24 -28.32 5.88
N ALA A 31 80.02 -29.43 5.18
CA ALA A 31 78.79 -29.67 4.43
C ALA A 31 77.54 -29.65 5.33
N LEU A 32 77.66 -30.17 6.56
CA LEU A 32 76.59 -30.13 7.57
C LEU A 32 76.36 -28.71 8.11
N ALA A 33 77.42 -27.92 8.27
CA ALA A 33 77.31 -26.52 8.68
C ALA A 33 76.67 -25.65 7.60
N GLU A 34 77.01 -25.88 6.33
CA GLU A 34 76.41 -25.22 5.18
C GLU A 34 74.90 -25.57 5.08
N SER A 35 74.52 -26.84 5.21
CA SER A 35 73.11 -27.24 5.16
C SER A 35 72.29 -26.72 6.37
N LEU A 36 72.88 -26.69 7.57
CA LEU A 36 72.24 -26.07 8.75
C LEU A 36 72.16 -24.54 8.63
N GLY A 37 73.09 -23.92 7.91
CA GLY A 37 73.06 -22.51 7.55
C GLY A 37 71.86 -22.17 6.66
N GLU A 38 71.51 -23.05 5.72
CA GLU A 38 70.31 -22.91 4.87
C GLU A 38 68.99 -23.07 5.66
N VAL A 39 69.01 -23.83 6.76
CA VAL A 39 67.84 -24.07 7.65
C VAL A 39 67.54 -22.86 8.57
N SER A 40 68.42 -21.85 8.62
CA SER A 40 68.29 -20.66 9.48
C SER A 40 67.07 -19.76 9.18
N GLY A 41 66.42 -19.94 8.03
CA GLY A 41 65.22 -19.20 7.63
C GLY A 41 63.87 -19.82 8.05
N LEU A 42 63.87 -20.95 8.75
CA LEU A 42 62.64 -21.59 9.19
C LEU A 42 62.01 -20.86 10.39
N ALA A 43 60.67 -20.81 10.42
CA ALA A 43 59.91 -20.29 11.55
C ALA A 43 60.27 -21.06 12.83
N THR A 44 60.66 -20.32 13.86
CA THR A 44 60.97 -20.89 15.16
C THR A 44 59.69 -21.16 15.95
N LYS A 45 59.82 -21.95 17.02
CA LYS A 45 58.71 -22.17 17.96
C LYS A 45 58.17 -20.86 18.54
N GLN A 46 59.05 -19.89 18.81
CA GLN A 46 58.64 -18.55 19.28
C GLN A 46 57.83 -17.79 18.23
N ASP A 47 58.17 -17.91 16.94
CA ASP A 47 57.42 -17.26 15.86
C ASP A 47 56.02 -17.85 15.74
N LEU A 48 55.88 -19.17 15.90
CA LEU A 48 54.59 -19.85 15.91
C LEU A 48 53.75 -19.47 17.14
N GLU A 49 54.35 -19.40 18.33
CA GLU A 49 53.64 -18.97 19.55
C GLU A 49 53.18 -17.51 19.44
N ALA A 50 54.01 -16.62 18.87
CA ALA A 50 53.65 -15.24 18.61
C ALA A 50 52.49 -15.14 17.60
N MET A 51 52.53 -15.93 16.53
CA MET A 51 51.46 -15.98 15.53
C MET A 51 50.16 -16.55 16.10
N GLU A 52 50.23 -17.58 16.94
CA GLU A 52 49.06 -18.14 17.61
C GLU A 52 48.41 -17.11 18.55
N LEU A 53 49.22 -16.37 19.32
CA LEU A 53 48.72 -15.30 20.18
C LEU A 53 48.06 -14.18 19.37
N ALA A 54 48.66 -13.76 18.25
CA ALA A 54 48.08 -12.75 17.37
C ALA A 54 46.74 -13.22 16.78
N LEU A 55 46.67 -14.46 16.26
CA LEU A 55 45.43 -15.02 15.72
C LEU A 55 44.33 -15.16 16.78
N ARG A 56 44.69 -15.53 18.02
CA ARG A 56 43.72 -15.58 19.13
C ARG A 56 43.16 -14.19 19.45
N ALA A 57 44.01 -13.16 19.43
CA ALA A 57 43.57 -11.78 19.62
C ALA A 57 42.64 -11.34 18.49
N ASP A 58 43.01 -11.58 17.23
CA ASP A 58 42.20 -11.23 16.06
C ASP A 58 40.84 -11.93 16.07
N ILE A 59 40.79 -13.22 16.43
CA ILE A 59 39.54 -13.98 16.56
C ILE A 59 38.67 -13.41 17.67
N SER A 60 39.26 -13.01 18.80
CA SER A 60 38.54 -12.39 19.91
C SER A 60 37.93 -11.05 19.49
N ASP A 61 38.71 -10.23 18.79
CA ASP A 61 38.27 -8.92 18.30
C ASP A 61 37.17 -9.05 17.24
N LEU A 62 37.30 -10.00 16.30
CA LEU A 62 36.28 -10.29 15.31
C LEU A 62 34.98 -10.78 15.94
N ARG A 63 35.06 -11.63 16.97
CA ARG A 63 33.88 -12.09 17.70
C ARG A 63 33.16 -10.94 18.39
N SER A 64 33.90 -10.06 19.06
CA SER A 64 33.36 -8.88 19.74
C SER A 64 32.68 -7.91 18.77
N LYS A 65 33.31 -7.64 17.62
CA LYS A 65 32.72 -6.82 16.55
C LYS A 65 31.44 -7.43 16.01
N LEU A 66 31.46 -8.73 15.70
CA LEU A 66 30.29 -9.42 15.17
C LEU A 66 29.12 -9.42 16.16
N GLU A 67 29.39 -9.61 17.45
CA GLU A 67 28.35 -9.54 18.50
C GLU A 67 27.74 -8.13 18.58
N THR A 68 28.58 -7.10 18.48
CA THR A 68 28.13 -5.70 18.44
C THR A 68 27.27 -5.42 17.20
N ASP A 69 27.72 -5.83 16.02
CA ASP A 69 27.02 -5.62 14.75
C ASP A 69 25.68 -6.36 14.71
N ILE A 70 25.63 -7.59 15.23
CA ILE A 70 24.38 -8.35 15.36
C ILE A 70 23.43 -7.66 16.35
N GLY A 71 23.96 -7.11 17.45
CA GLY A 71 23.18 -6.35 18.42
C GLY A 71 22.56 -5.09 17.79
N ALA A 72 23.36 -4.32 17.06
CA ALA A 72 22.91 -3.13 16.35
C ALA A 72 21.86 -3.48 15.29
N PHE A 73 22.12 -4.47 14.45
CA PHE A 73 21.18 -4.91 13.42
C PHE A 73 19.84 -5.38 14.01
N ARG A 74 19.86 -6.12 15.14
CA ARG A 74 18.63 -6.53 15.82
C ARG A 74 17.84 -5.32 16.32
N SER A 75 18.52 -4.33 16.89
CA SER A 75 17.90 -3.09 17.35
C SER A 75 17.25 -2.32 16.21
N ASP A 76 17.95 -2.19 15.08
CA ASP A 76 17.44 -1.49 13.89
C ASP A 76 16.18 -2.17 13.33
N VAL A 77 16.21 -3.51 13.21
CA VAL A 77 15.05 -4.29 12.76
C VAL A 77 13.87 -4.15 13.73
N GLU A 78 14.11 -4.14 15.04
CA GLU A 78 13.04 -3.93 16.03
C GLU A 78 12.43 -2.53 15.93
N HIS A 79 13.25 -1.51 15.70
CA HIS A 79 12.80 -0.14 15.47
C HIS A 79 11.99 -0.01 14.18
N GLU A 80 12.45 -0.60 13.06
CA GLU A 80 11.73 -0.59 11.79
C GLU A 80 10.37 -1.31 11.92
N ILE A 81 10.33 -2.48 12.54
CA ILE A 81 9.07 -3.21 12.76
C ILE A 81 8.10 -2.39 13.62
N THR A 82 8.59 -1.70 14.65
CA THR A 82 7.76 -0.86 15.50
C THR A 82 7.26 0.39 14.75
N GLY A 83 8.12 1.01 13.93
CA GLY A 83 7.77 2.12 13.06
C GLY A 83 6.66 1.74 12.08
N LEU A 84 6.86 0.67 11.31
CA LEU A 84 5.89 0.16 10.35
C LEU A 84 4.55 -0.21 11.00
N ARG A 85 4.57 -0.79 12.21
CA ARG A 85 3.33 -1.08 12.95
C ARG A 85 2.59 0.20 13.36
N SER A 86 3.32 1.24 13.74
CA SER A 86 2.73 2.53 14.10
C SER A 86 2.13 3.23 12.88
N GLU A 87 2.85 3.25 11.76
CA GLU A 87 2.38 3.79 10.48
C GLU A 87 1.11 3.07 10.02
N LEU A 88 1.14 1.73 9.96
CA LEU A 88 -0.03 0.94 9.55
C LEU A 88 -1.26 1.19 10.44
N LYS A 89 -1.05 1.37 11.75
CA LYS A 89 -2.14 1.71 12.67
C LYS A 89 -2.70 3.11 12.38
N GLY A 90 -1.83 4.06 12.03
CA GLY A 90 -2.21 5.40 11.59
C GLY A 90 -3.04 5.36 10.31
N ASP A 91 -2.58 4.63 9.30
CA ASP A 91 -3.25 4.49 8.01
C ASP A 91 -4.64 3.86 8.16
N ILE A 92 -4.75 2.79 8.96
CA ILE A 92 -6.04 2.15 9.27
C ILE A 92 -7.00 3.14 9.94
N ALA A 93 -6.51 3.99 10.84
CA ALA A 93 -7.33 4.99 11.51
C ALA A 93 -7.79 6.09 10.53
N SER A 94 -6.91 6.55 9.63
CA SER A 94 -7.25 7.54 8.59
C SER A 94 -8.33 7.00 7.66
N LEU A 95 -8.10 5.82 7.07
CA LEU A 95 -9.05 5.17 6.16
C LEU A 95 -10.42 4.93 6.83
N ARG A 96 -10.42 4.53 8.11
CA ARG A 96 -11.68 4.36 8.86
C ARG A 96 -12.43 5.68 9.03
N SER A 97 -11.71 6.78 9.24
CA SER A 97 -12.30 8.11 9.35
C SER A 97 -12.86 8.59 8.01
N GLU A 98 -12.10 8.43 6.93
CA GLU A 98 -12.50 8.76 5.56
C GLU A 98 -13.78 8.01 5.17
N VAL A 99 -13.80 6.68 5.29
CA VAL A 99 -14.97 5.86 4.98
C VAL A 99 -16.20 6.28 5.81
N LYS A 100 -16.01 6.64 7.08
CA LYS A 100 -17.11 7.14 7.92
C LYS A 100 -17.63 8.49 7.44
N GLY A 101 -16.73 9.36 6.98
CA GLY A 101 -17.05 10.64 6.35
C GLY A 101 -17.86 10.44 5.07
N ASP A 102 -17.41 9.57 4.17
CA ASP A 102 -18.07 9.26 2.90
C ASP A 102 -19.48 8.70 3.13
N ILE A 103 -19.64 7.77 4.07
CA ILE A 103 -20.96 7.22 4.42
C ILE A 103 -21.90 8.32 4.95
N ALA A 104 -21.38 9.25 5.76
CA ALA A 104 -22.18 10.36 6.27
C ALA A 104 -22.57 11.35 5.15
N GLY A 105 -21.64 11.63 4.23
CA GLY A 105 -21.85 12.45 3.03
C GLY A 105 -22.95 11.87 2.14
N LEU A 106 -22.78 10.62 1.69
CA LEU A 106 -23.76 9.91 0.86
C LEU A 106 -25.14 9.81 1.51
N ARG A 107 -25.20 9.62 2.83
CA ARG A 107 -26.47 9.60 3.57
C ARG A 107 -27.16 10.98 3.56
N SER A 108 -26.38 12.06 3.63
CA SER A 108 -26.90 13.42 3.57
C SER A 108 -27.42 13.75 2.17
N GLU A 109 -26.64 13.42 1.14
CA GLU A 109 -27.02 13.58 -0.27
C GLU A 109 -28.32 12.84 -0.58
N LEU A 110 -28.40 11.53 -0.26
CA LEU A 110 -29.60 10.74 -0.49
C LEU A 110 -30.84 11.30 0.24
N LYS A 111 -30.66 11.87 1.44
CA LYS A 111 -31.75 12.50 2.17
C LYS A 111 -32.20 13.80 1.49
N GLY A 112 -31.26 14.55 0.91
CA GLY A 112 -31.52 15.72 0.07
C GLY A 112 -32.34 15.34 -1.16
N ASP A 113 -31.86 14.37 -1.93
CA ASP A 113 -32.52 13.89 -3.15
C ASP A 113 -33.96 13.40 -2.88
N ILE A 114 -34.16 12.65 -1.79
CA ILE A 114 -35.49 12.20 -1.37
C ILE A 114 -36.41 13.38 -1.04
N ALA A 115 -35.88 14.44 -0.42
CA ALA A 115 -36.67 15.62 -0.08
C ALA A 115 -37.05 16.43 -1.33
N GLU A 116 -36.12 16.56 -2.28
CA GLU A 116 -36.33 17.23 -3.56
C GLU A 116 -37.38 16.49 -4.39
N LEU A 117 -37.23 15.19 -4.61
CA LEU A 117 -38.20 14.36 -5.33
C LEU A 117 -39.60 14.40 -4.69
N ARG A 118 -39.68 14.44 -3.36
CA ARG A 118 -40.98 14.60 -2.66
C ARG A 118 -41.61 15.96 -2.92
N SER A 119 -40.80 17.01 -3.00
CA SER A 119 -41.27 18.36 -3.29
C SER A 119 -41.77 18.46 -4.73
N GLU A 120 -41.00 17.95 -5.69
CA GLU A 120 -41.38 17.86 -7.10
C GLU A 120 -42.70 17.12 -7.28
N LEU A 121 -42.80 15.89 -6.74
CA LEU A 121 -44.02 15.09 -6.84
C LEU A 121 -45.24 15.80 -6.23
N LYS A 122 -45.05 16.55 -5.14
CA LYS A 122 -46.12 17.35 -4.52
C LYS A 122 -46.55 18.51 -5.42
N SER A 123 -45.59 19.18 -6.05
CA SER A 123 -45.84 20.26 -7.02
C SER A 123 -46.60 19.71 -8.23
N ASP A 124 -46.15 18.62 -8.81
CA ASP A 124 -46.77 17.98 -9.98
C ASP A 124 -48.21 17.55 -9.68
N MET A 125 -48.44 16.92 -8.51
CA MET A 125 -49.79 16.58 -8.07
C MET A 125 -50.70 17.80 -7.85
N ALA A 126 -50.14 18.95 -7.45
CA ALA A 126 -50.91 20.18 -7.32
C ALA A 126 -51.23 20.79 -8.70
N GLY A 127 -50.27 20.76 -9.62
CA GLY A 127 -50.42 21.16 -11.02
C GLY A 127 -51.53 20.35 -11.71
N LEU A 128 -51.42 19.03 -11.70
CA LEU A 128 -52.42 18.13 -12.29
C LEU A 128 -53.82 18.32 -11.71
N ARG A 129 -53.93 18.57 -10.40
CA ARG A 129 -55.24 18.87 -9.77
C ARG A 129 -55.81 20.21 -10.27
N SER A 130 -54.96 21.21 -10.47
CA SER A 130 -55.38 22.51 -10.99
C SER A 130 -55.83 22.41 -12.45
N GLU A 131 -55.06 21.71 -13.28
CA GLU A 131 -55.39 21.43 -14.68
C GLU A 131 -56.73 20.71 -14.78
N LEU A 132 -56.92 19.59 -14.07
CA LEU A 132 -58.18 18.85 -14.08
C LEU A 132 -59.38 19.71 -13.62
N LYS A 133 -59.18 20.59 -12.64
CA LYS A 133 -60.23 21.51 -12.19
C LYS A 133 -60.58 22.53 -13.26
N SER A 134 -59.57 23.05 -13.97
CA SER A 134 -59.74 23.97 -15.09
C SER A 134 -60.49 23.29 -16.23
N ASP A 135 -60.06 22.11 -16.65
CA ASP A 135 -60.68 21.34 -17.73
C ASP A 135 -62.15 21.02 -17.42
N MET A 136 -62.45 20.61 -16.19
CA MET A 136 -63.82 20.35 -15.75
C MET A 136 -64.67 21.62 -15.73
N ALA A 137 -64.09 22.79 -15.40
CA ALA A 137 -64.80 24.07 -15.47
C ALA A 137 -65.06 24.49 -16.92
N GLY A 138 -64.06 24.30 -17.80
CA GLY A 138 -64.17 24.51 -19.25
C GLY A 138 -65.28 23.67 -19.86
N LEU A 139 -65.26 22.36 -19.63
CA LEU A 139 -66.28 21.43 -20.13
C LEU A 139 -67.70 21.78 -19.66
N ARG A 140 -67.85 22.21 -18.39
CA ARG A 140 -69.14 22.69 -17.88
C ARG A 140 -69.61 23.98 -18.55
N ALA A 141 -68.69 24.89 -18.85
CA ALA A 141 -69.00 26.14 -19.55
C ALA A 141 -69.41 25.87 -21.00
N GLU A 142 -68.67 24.99 -21.70
CA GLU A 142 -68.99 24.53 -23.06
C GLU A 142 -70.37 23.89 -23.12
N MET A 143 -70.66 22.89 -22.26
CA MET A 143 -71.98 22.25 -22.22
C MET A 143 -73.12 23.24 -21.95
N ARG A 144 -72.92 24.21 -21.04
CA ARG A 144 -73.92 25.28 -20.80
C ARG A 144 -74.09 26.17 -22.02
N GLY A 145 -73.01 26.50 -22.70
CA GLY A 145 -73.01 27.28 -23.93
C GLY A 145 -73.81 26.59 -25.04
N GLU A 146 -73.51 25.31 -25.30
CA GLU A 146 -74.22 24.50 -26.28
C GLU A 146 -75.70 24.33 -25.92
N PHE A 147 -76.02 24.01 -24.66
CA PHE A 147 -77.41 23.89 -24.21
C PHE A 147 -78.20 25.18 -24.41
N ASN A 148 -77.63 26.33 -24.03
CA ASN A 148 -78.26 27.63 -24.22
C ASN A 148 -78.44 27.97 -25.71
N LEU A 149 -77.45 27.64 -26.55
CA LEU A 149 -77.55 27.82 -27.99
C LEU A 149 -78.70 26.97 -28.57
N HIS A 150 -78.75 25.69 -28.23
CA HIS A 150 -79.84 24.79 -28.66
C HIS A 150 -81.20 25.26 -28.16
N LEU A 151 -81.31 25.69 -26.90
CA LEU A 151 -82.56 26.21 -26.34
C LEU A 151 -83.05 27.43 -27.11
N ARG A 152 -82.16 28.36 -27.48
CA ARG A 152 -82.51 29.53 -28.31
C ARG A 152 -83.04 29.10 -29.68
N TRP A 153 -82.41 28.12 -30.32
CA TRP A 153 -82.89 27.58 -31.60
C TRP A 153 -84.27 26.92 -31.48
N ILE A 154 -84.50 26.09 -30.44
CA ILE A 154 -85.79 25.43 -30.19
C ILE A 154 -86.89 26.45 -29.93
N VAL A 155 -86.65 27.45 -29.09
CA VAL A 155 -87.64 28.52 -28.84
C VAL A 155 -87.95 29.27 -30.14
N GLY A 156 -86.93 29.55 -30.96
CA GLY A 156 -87.10 30.18 -32.26
C GLY A 156 -87.99 29.36 -33.22
N THR A 157 -87.78 28.04 -33.31
CA THR A 157 -88.58 27.17 -34.18
C THR A 157 -90.02 26.99 -33.67
N ILE A 158 -90.23 26.92 -32.36
CA ILE A 158 -91.58 26.90 -31.76
C ILE A 158 -92.35 28.18 -32.09
N ILE A 159 -91.72 29.35 -31.94
CA ILE A 159 -92.35 30.64 -32.28
C ILE A 159 -92.71 30.69 -33.77
N ALA A 160 -91.79 30.26 -34.66
CA ALA A 160 -92.02 30.24 -36.10
C ALA A 160 -93.18 29.30 -36.50
N THR A 161 -93.22 28.09 -35.95
CA THR A 161 -94.29 27.12 -36.22
C THR A 161 -95.64 27.58 -35.66
N ALA A 162 -95.68 28.19 -34.47
CA ALA A 162 -96.89 28.78 -33.92
C ALA A 162 -97.43 29.94 -34.79
N ALA A 163 -96.54 30.81 -35.28
CA ALA A 163 -96.92 31.89 -36.19
C ALA A 163 -97.55 31.35 -37.49
N LEU A 164 -96.95 30.30 -38.08
CA LEU A 164 -97.48 29.62 -39.26
C LEU A 164 -98.87 29.00 -39.00
N ALA A 165 -99.06 28.32 -37.88
CA ALA A 165 -100.35 27.75 -37.49
C ALA A 165 -101.45 28.82 -37.36
N VAL A 166 -101.13 29.97 -36.75
CA VAL A 166 -102.06 31.12 -36.65
C VAL A 166 -102.41 31.66 -38.03
N THR A 167 -101.44 31.79 -38.94
CA THR A 167 -101.72 32.24 -40.31
C THR A 167 -102.58 31.23 -41.08
N ALA A 168 -102.36 29.93 -40.92
CA ALA A 168 -103.16 28.89 -41.55
C ALA A 168 -104.61 28.89 -41.04
N MET A 169 -104.83 29.04 -39.72
CA MET A 169 -106.17 29.16 -39.13
C MET A 169 -106.96 30.35 -39.67
N LYS A 170 -106.29 31.47 -40.02
CA LYS A 170 -106.94 32.63 -40.63
C LYS A 170 -107.30 32.46 -42.10
N LEU A 171 -106.72 31.48 -42.79
CA LEU A 171 -106.87 31.24 -44.23
C LEU A 171 -107.82 30.08 -44.57
N LEU A 172 -108.25 29.30 -43.57
CA LEU A 172 -109.28 28.28 -43.74
C LEU A 172 -110.68 28.95 -43.74
N PRO A 173 -111.47 28.83 -44.83
CA PRO A 173 -112.80 29.43 -44.96
C PRO A 173 -113.87 28.76 -44.10
#